data_AF-A0A961JQG7-F1
#
_entry.id   AF-A0A961JQG7-F1
#
_cell.length_a   1.000
_cell.length_b   1.000
_cell.length_c   1.000
_cell.angle_alpha   90.00
_cell.angle_beta   90.00
_cell.angle_gamma   90.00
#
_symmetry.space_group_name_H-M   'P 1'
#
loop_
_entity.id
_entity.type
_entity.pdbx_description
1 polymer ?
#
loop_
_entity_poly.entity_id
_entity_poly.type
_entity_poly.pdbx_seq_one_letter_code
_entity_poly.pdbx_strand_id
1 'polypeptide(L)'
;DPDPRVNGQGVARLRAGGVAVTEGVCEEAARADQAGFLSRVTKGRPHVTLKLASSFDGRIATASGESQWITGPEARRAVHALRMRHDAVMVGAGTVRADDPALTVRGLGVRRQPVRVVLSRHLDLPLDSQLARTARTVPLWLLHGDRADPARVAAWQEAGALCLPVPVRHGAIDPMVAMEVLGNQSLTRVFCEGGGSLAASLMAEGLVDELVGFTAGLALGAEGRPSLAAMGVGALAEAPRFRLVETLAVGGDALHRWLRAEVAS
;
A
#
# COMPACT_ATOMS: atom_id res chain seq x y z
N ASP A 1 -9.97 -22.34 8.02
CA ASP A 1 -10.19 -21.52 6.81
C ASP A 1 -11.34 -20.56 7.11
N PRO A 2 -11.13 -19.22 7.06
CA PRO A 2 -12.21 -18.27 7.30
C PRO A 2 -13.25 -18.20 6.17
N ASP A 3 -13.02 -18.87 5.04
CA ASP A 3 -13.99 -18.93 3.96
C ASP A 3 -15.26 -19.65 4.43
N PRO A 4 -16.43 -18.96 4.41
CA PRO A 4 -17.67 -19.52 4.94
C PRO A 4 -18.11 -20.81 4.22
N ARG A 5 -17.62 -21.05 3.00
CA ARG A 5 -17.94 -22.26 2.21
C ARG A 5 -17.31 -23.53 2.79
N VAL A 6 -16.20 -23.40 3.52
CA VAL A 6 -15.40 -24.55 4.00
C VAL A 6 -14.99 -24.45 5.48
N ASN A 7 -15.42 -23.41 6.18
CA ASN A 7 -15.06 -23.14 7.57
C ASN A 7 -15.30 -24.35 8.48
N GLY A 8 -14.21 -24.92 9.03
CA GLY A 8 -14.24 -26.07 9.94
C GLY A 8 -14.55 -27.43 9.30
N GLN A 9 -15.02 -27.49 8.04
CA GLN A 9 -15.47 -28.74 7.41
C GLN A 9 -14.34 -29.75 7.23
N GLY A 10 -13.14 -29.30 6.86
CA GLY A 10 -11.97 -30.17 6.73
C GLY A 10 -11.56 -30.80 8.07
N VAL A 11 -11.57 -30.00 9.15
CA VAL A 11 -11.27 -30.47 10.51
C VAL A 11 -12.31 -31.47 10.99
N ALA A 12 -13.60 -31.18 10.78
CA ALA A 12 -14.69 -32.08 11.13
C ALA A 12 -14.58 -33.42 10.39
N ARG A 13 -14.24 -33.39 9.10
CA ARG A 13 -14.05 -34.60 8.29
C ARG A 13 -12.88 -35.46 8.78
N LEU A 14 -11.76 -34.86 9.18
CA LEU A 14 -10.62 -35.58 9.75
C LEU A 14 -11.00 -36.25 11.08
N ARG A 15 -11.67 -35.51 11.97
CA ARG A 15 -12.14 -36.04 13.26
C ARG A 15 -13.13 -37.20 13.08
N ALA A 16 -14.08 -37.06 12.15
CA ALA A 16 -15.03 -38.14 11.84
C ALA A 16 -14.36 -39.42 11.31
N GLY A 17 -13.20 -39.28 10.66
CA GLY A 17 -12.36 -40.40 10.22
C GLY A 17 -11.46 -41.00 11.30
N GLY A 18 -11.60 -40.59 12.57
CA GLY A 18 -10.78 -41.09 13.68
C GLY A 18 -9.38 -40.46 13.76
N VAL A 19 -9.09 -39.42 13.00
CA VAL A 19 -7.81 -38.70 13.05
C VAL A 19 -7.84 -37.70 14.21
N ALA A 20 -6.85 -37.76 15.10
CA ALA A 20 -6.66 -36.74 16.14
C ALA A 20 -6.20 -35.42 15.51
N VAL A 21 -6.89 -34.30 15.82
CA VAL A 21 -6.61 -32.98 15.27
C VAL A 21 -6.41 -31.95 16.38
N THR A 22 -5.24 -31.33 16.40
CA THR A 22 -4.90 -30.19 17.26
C THR A 22 -4.95 -28.89 16.44
N GLU A 23 -5.64 -27.89 16.95
CA GLU A 23 -5.80 -26.56 16.32
C GLU A 23 -5.06 -25.49 17.12
N GLY A 24 -4.85 -24.30 16.55
CA GLY A 24 -4.23 -23.15 17.25
C GLY A 24 -2.71 -23.18 17.37
N VAL A 25 -2.03 -24.18 16.81
CA VAL A 25 -0.56 -24.27 16.85
C VAL A 25 0.05 -23.13 16.02
N CYS A 26 0.83 -22.26 16.67
CA CYS A 26 1.48 -21.08 16.06
C CYS A 26 0.51 -20.16 15.29
N GLU A 27 -0.73 -20.00 15.79
CA GLU A 27 -1.79 -19.30 15.08
C GLU A 27 -1.42 -17.85 14.70
N GLU A 28 -0.78 -17.09 15.59
CA GLU A 28 -0.38 -15.70 15.31
C GLU A 28 0.58 -15.62 14.10
N ALA A 29 1.59 -16.49 14.06
CA ALA A 29 2.54 -16.54 12.96
C ALA A 29 1.86 -16.96 11.65
N ALA A 30 0.99 -17.97 11.69
CA ALA A 30 0.23 -18.42 10.53
C ALA A 30 -0.70 -17.31 9.99
N ARG A 31 -1.34 -16.55 10.88
CA ARG A 31 -2.17 -15.38 10.50
C ARG A 31 -1.33 -14.28 9.86
N ALA A 32 -0.14 -13.99 10.37
CA ALA A 32 0.76 -13.00 9.78
C ALA A 32 1.19 -13.40 8.35
N ASP A 33 1.56 -14.66 8.14
CA ASP A 33 1.94 -15.21 6.83
C ASP A 33 0.77 -15.13 5.83
N GLN A 34 -0.46 -15.36 6.30
CA GLN A 34 -1.67 -15.36 5.49
C GLN A 34 -2.43 -14.02 5.51
N ALA A 35 -1.88 -12.96 6.09
CA ALA A 35 -2.60 -11.71 6.38
C ALA A 35 -3.34 -11.13 5.16
N GLY A 36 -2.73 -11.19 3.97
CA GLY A 36 -3.37 -10.74 2.73
C GLY A 36 -4.59 -11.57 2.33
N PHE A 37 -4.47 -12.91 2.37
CA PHE A 37 -5.57 -13.82 2.08
C PHE A 37 -6.71 -13.64 3.09
N LEU A 38 -6.37 -13.61 4.39
CA LEU A 38 -7.33 -13.43 5.46
C LEU A 38 -8.07 -12.10 5.30
N SER A 39 -7.36 -10.99 5.06
CA SER A 39 -7.96 -9.68 4.82
C SER A 39 -8.93 -9.70 3.65
N ARG A 40 -8.56 -10.33 2.52
CA ARG A 40 -9.44 -10.38 1.35
C ARG A 40 -10.72 -11.17 1.64
N VAL A 41 -10.60 -12.32 2.31
CA VAL A 41 -11.74 -13.21 2.59
C VAL A 41 -12.66 -12.62 3.66
N THR A 42 -12.11 -12.00 4.71
CA THR A 42 -12.92 -11.52 5.85
C THR A 42 -13.33 -10.06 5.76
N LYS A 43 -12.55 -9.22 5.08
CA LYS A 43 -12.79 -7.77 4.95
C LYS A 43 -13.14 -7.32 3.52
N GLY A 44 -13.09 -8.21 2.52
CA GLY A 44 -13.34 -7.86 1.12
C GLY A 44 -12.26 -6.97 0.48
N ARG A 45 -11.12 -6.76 1.15
CA ARG A 45 -10.05 -5.85 0.71
C ARG A 45 -8.65 -6.43 0.93
N PRO A 46 -7.63 -6.02 0.15
CA PRO A 46 -6.25 -6.42 0.42
C PRO A 46 -5.76 -5.92 1.77
N HIS A 47 -4.76 -6.62 2.33
CA HIS A 47 -3.97 -6.13 3.44
C HIS A 47 -3.05 -5.01 2.94
N VAL A 48 -3.17 -3.82 3.55
CA VAL A 48 -2.46 -2.62 3.12
C VAL A 48 -1.27 -2.35 4.03
N THR A 49 -0.09 -2.31 3.43
CA THR A 49 1.12 -1.84 4.06
C THR A 49 1.40 -0.43 3.58
N LEU A 50 1.36 0.56 4.48
CA LEU A 50 1.76 1.92 4.17
C LEU A 50 3.23 2.12 4.55
N LYS A 51 4.05 2.44 3.56
CA LYS A 51 5.45 2.79 3.76
C LYS A 51 5.65 4.29 3.78
N LEU A 52 6.41 4.77 4.75
CA LEU A 52 6.87 6.15 4.85
C LEU A 52 8.40 6.15 4.88
N ALA A 53 9.03 7.08 4.15
CA ALA A 53 10.45 7.41 4.34
C ALA A 53 10.55 8.89 4.63
N SER A 54 11.12 9.25 5.76
CA SER A 54 11.18 10.63 6.21
C SER A 54 12.52 11.00 6.81
N SER A 55 12.74 12.31 6.91
CA SER A 55 13.69 12.90 7.85
C SER A 55 13.31 12.54 9.30
N PHE A 56 14.22 12.81 10.24
CA PHE A 56 14.00 12.65 11.68
C PHE A 56 12.75 13.39 12.17
N ASP A 57 12.48 14.58 11.62
CA ASP A 57 11.32 15.43 11.93
C ASP A 57 10.09 15.14 11.06
N GLY A 58 10.04 13.96 10.40
CA GLY A 58 8.83 13.44 9.77
C GLY A 58 8.49 14.05 8.41
N ARG A 59 9.48 14.61 7.69
CA ARG A 59 9.29 15.25 6.37
C ARG A 59 9.70 14.34 5.23
N ILE A 60 8.97 14.42 4.11
CA ILE A 60 9.17 13.59 2.91
C ILE A 60 9.74 14.35 1.72
N ALA A 61 9.87 15.66 1.83
CA ALA A 61 10.54 16.53 0.86
C ALA A 61 10.85 17.89 1.51
N THR A 62 11.78 18.64 0.93
CA THR A 62 11.98 20.06 1.23
C THR A 62 10.73 20.89 0.85
N ALA A 63 10.69 22.15 1.25
CA ALA A 63 9.62 23.08 0.85
C ALA A 63 9.45 23.18 -0.68
N SER A 64 10.58 23.21 -1.41
CA SER A 64 10.61 23.23 -2.88
C SER A 64 10.19 21.90 -3.51
N GLY A 65 10.18 20.80 -2.74
CA GLY A 65 9.75 19.48 -3.19
C GLY A 65 10.89 18.51 -3.52
N GLU A 66 12.12 18.86 -3.20
CA GLU A 66 13.27 17.95 -3.33
C GLU A 66 13.16 16.81 -2.30
N SER A 67 13.19 15.56 -2.77
CA SER A 67 12.94 14.36 -1.96
C SER A 67 13.93 13.22 -2.21
N GLN A 68 14.75 13.33 -3.26
CA GLN A 68 15.67 12.28 -3.70
C GLN A 68 17.12 12.64 -3.33
N TRP A 69 17.76 11.96 -2.39
CA TRP A 69 17.26 10.88 -1.55
C TRP A 69 17.31 11.28 -0.07
N ILE A 70 16.16 11.20 0.60
CA ILE A 70 16.10 11.32 2.06
C ILE A 70 16.78 10.12 2.73
N THR A 71 16.49 8.89 2.29
CA THR A 71 17.06 7.66 2.88
C THR A 71 18.17 7.06 2.02
N GLY A 72 19.07 6.32 2.67
CA GLY A 72 20.25 5.68 2.09
C GLY A 72 19.98 4.48 1.17
N PRO A 73 21.03 3.97 0.48
CA PRO A 73 20.91 2.89 -0.48
C PRO A 73 20.42 1.56 0.13
N GLU A 74 20.80 1.26 1.37
CA GLU A 74 20.38 0.05 2.10
C GLU A 74 18.86 0.08 2.36
N ALA A 75 18.33 1.22 2.79
CA ALA A 75 16.90 1.42 2.96
C ALA A 75 16.15 1.29 1.63
N ARG A 76 16.69 1.85 0.53
CA ARG A 76 16.10 1.70 -0.81
C ARG A 76 16.10 0.25 -1.28
N ARG A 77 17.16 -0.52 -0.97
CA ARG A 77 17.20 -1.96 -1.24
C ARG A 77 16.15 -2.72 -0.42
N ALA A 78 15.96 -2.37 0.84
CA ALA A 78 14.91 -2.94 1.69
C ALA A 78 13.50 -2.65 1.14
N VAL A 79 13.25 -1.45 0.62
CA VAL A 79 11.98 -1.11 -0.06
C VAL A 79 11.74 -2.01 -1.27
N HIS A 80 12.77 -2.30 -2.09
CA HIS A 80 12.61 -3.25 -3.19
C HIS A 80 12.25 -4.67 -2.71
N ALA A 81 12.78 -5.11 -1.57
CA ALA A 81 12.40 -6.39 -0.97
C ALA A 81 10.96 -6.36 -0.44
N LEU A 82 10.48 -5.23 0.09
CA LEU A 82 9.08 -5.05 0.46
C LEU A 82 8.16 -5.12 -0.75
N ARG A 83 8.46 -4.37 -1.83
CA ARG A 83 7.68 -4.43 -3.08
C ARG A 83 7.54 -5.86 -3.61
N MET A 84 8.60 -6.67 -3.50
CA MET A 84 8.61 -8.08 -3.92
C MET A 84 7.65 -8.97 -3.11
N ARG A 85 7.33 -8.60 -1.86
CA ARG A 85 6.43 -9.36 -0.97
C ARG A 85 4.96 -8.95 -1.10
N HIS A 86 4.63 -8.05 -2.01
CA HIS A 86 3.27 -7.56 -2.23
C HIS A 86 2.81 -7.85 -3.65
N ASP A 87 1.49 -8.01 -3.83
CA ASP A 87 0.91 -8.22 -5.15
C ASP A 87 0.91 -6.94 -5.97
N ALA A 88 0.83 -5.80 -5.29
CA ALA A 88 0.81 -4.48 -5.92
C ALA A 88 1.60 -3.42 -5.17
N VAL A 89 2.10 -2.44 -5.92
CA VAL A 89 2.68 -1.18 -5.42
C VAL A 89 1.74 -0.05 -5.82
N MET A 90 1.32 0.76 -4.86
CA MET A 90 0.30 1.78 -5.04
C MET A 90 0.83 3.18 -4.71
N VAL A 91 0.52 4.13 -5.59
CA VAL A 91 0.80 5.56 -5.40
C VAL A 91 -0.37 6.43 -5.84
N GLY A 92 -0.36 7.70 -5.44
CA GLY A 92 -1.27 8.71 -5.98
C GLY A 92 -0.69 9.40 -7.22
N ALA A 93 -1.56 10.02 -8.01
CA ALA A 93 -1.20 10.76 -9.23
C ALA A 93 -0.13 11.84 -9.00
N GLY A 94 -0.13 12.50 -7.83
CA GLY A 94 0.85 13.51 -7.48
C GLY A 94 2.29 12.97 -7.46
N THR A 95 2.49 11.76 -6.94
CA THR A 95 3.80 11.08 -6.95
C THR A 95 4.23 10.76 -8.37
N VAL A 96 3.30 10.30 -9.22
CA VAL A 96 3.63 10.02 -10.63
C VAL A 96 4.07 11.27 -11.38
N ARG A 97 3.37 12.39 -11.19
CA ARG A 97 3.72 13.67 -11.83
C ARG A 97 5.03 14.26 -11.32
N ALA A 98 5.34 14.09 -10.04
CA ALA A 98 6.53 14.66 -9.43
C ALA A 98 7.79 13.84 -9.75
N ASP A 99 7.70 12.50 -9.73
CA ASP A 99 8.88 11.63 -9.69
C ASP A 99 9.05 10.73 -10.93
N ASP A 100 8.05 10.66 -11.83
CA ASP A 100 7.96 9.69 -12.94
C ASP A 100 8.48 8.27 -12.58
N PRO A 101 7.93 7.63 -11.52
CA PRO A 101 8.51 6.41 -10.98
C PRO A 101 8.17 5.18 -11.82
N ALA A 102 9.11 4.24 -11.93
CA ALA A 102 8.86 2.94 -12.57
C ALA A 102 7.97 2.00 -11.73
N LEU A 103 7.98 2.16 -10.40
CA LEU A 103 7.28 1.31 -9.41
C LEU A 103 7.60 -0.20 -9.49
N THR A 104 8.80 -0.55 -9.96
CA THR A 104 9.27 -1.94 -10.13
C THR A 104 10.18 -2.40 -8.98
N VAL A 105 10.38 -3.71 -8.87
CA VAL A 105 11.45 -4.35 -8.09
C VAL A 105 12.71 -4.42 -8.94
N ARG A 106 13.84 -3.93 -8.41
CA ARG A 106 15.13 -3.87 -9.09
C ARG A 106 16.23 -4.41 -8.19
N GLY A 107 17.29 -4.97 -8.80
CA GLY A 107 18.50 -5.40 -8.08
C GLY A 107 18.34 -6.64 -7.18
N LEU A 108 17.23 -7.38 -7.28
CA LEU A 108 16.96 -8.59 -6.48
C LEU A 108 16.80 -9.87 -7.31
N GLY A 109 17.09 -9.83 -8.61
CA GLY A 109 17.05 -11.01 -9.48
C GLY A 109 15.65 -11.59 -9.76
N VAL A 110 14.58 -10.87 -9.41
CA VAL A 110 13.21 -11.35 -9.61
C VAL A 110 12.65 -10.96 -10.99
N ARG A 111 11.94 -11.91 -11.61
CA ARG A 111 11.23 -11.68 -12.88
C ARG A 111 9.80 -11.17 -12.65
N ARG A 112 9.10 -11.71 -11.66
CA ARG A 112 7.73 -11.27 -11.33
C ARG A 112 7.78 -9.87 -10.75
N GLN A 113 7.06 -8.96 -11.38
CA GLN A 113 6.85 -7.60 -10.90
C GLN A 113 5.48 -7.48 -10.23
N PRO A 114 5.34 -6.65 -9.18
CA PRO A 114 4.03 -6.33 -8.62
C PRO A 114 3.20 -5.54 -9.64
N VAL A 115 1.88 -5.63 -9.51
CA VAL A 115 0.97 -4.73 -10.23
C VAL A 115 1.24 -3.30 -9.77
N ARG A 116 1.36 -2.38 -10.73
CA ARG A 116 1.56 -0.96 -10.41
C ARG A 116 0.20 -0.30 -10.40
N VAL A 117 -0.20 0.26 -9.27
CA VAL A 117 -1.52 0.86 -9.06
C VAL A 117 -1.35 2.37 -8.90
N VAL A 118 -2.10 3.14 -9.68
CA VAL A 118 -2.12 4.60 -9.55
C VAL A 118 -3.55 5.06 -9.30
N LEU A 119 -3.76 5.82 -8.23
CA LEU A 119 -5.02 6.52 -7.98
C LEU A 119 -4.95 7.91 -8.61
N SER A 120 -5.76 8.14 -9.64
CA SER A 120 -5.85 9.42 -10.34
C SER A 120 -7.28 9.74 -10.74
N ARG A 121 -7.90 10.69 -10.02
CA ARG A 121 -9.28 11.14 -10.27
C ARG A 121 -9.55 11.44 -11.74
N HIS A 122 -8.62 12.10 -12.43
CA HIS A 122 -8.81 12.67 -13.77
C HIS A 122 -7.92 12.04 -14.84
N LEU A 123 -7.14 11.01 -14.49
CA LEU A 123 -6.08 10.46 -15.35
C LEU A 123 -5.18 11.53 -15.97
N ASP A 124 -4.93 12.62 -15.23
CA ASP A 124 -4.04 13.72 -15.59
C ASP A 124 -2.57 13.34 -15.34
N LEU A 125 -2.15 12.29 -16.05
CA LEU A 125 -0.85 11.66 -15.96
C LEU A 125 -0.14 11.75 -17.33
N PRO A 126 1.18 11.96 -17.38
CA PRO A 126 1.91 12.03 -18.64
C PRO A 126 1.91 10.67 -19.38
N LEU A 127 1.50 10.65 -20.65
CA LEU A 127 1.52 9.45 -21.50
C LEU A 127 2.93 9.09 -22.00
N ASP A 128 3.90 9.99 -21.80
CA ASP A 128 5.32 9.75 -21.97
C ASP A 128 6.02 9.37 -20.65
N SER A 129 5.27 8.99 -19.61
CA SER A 129 5.83 8.50 -18.34
C SER A 129 6.49 7.13 -18.48
N GLN A 130 7.36 6.78 -17.52
CA GLN A 130 7.90 5.42 -17.38
C GLN A 130 6.79 4.38 -17.25
N LEU A 131 5.70 4.72 -16.56
CA LEU A 131 4.54 3.84 -16.40
C LEU A 131 3.89 3.54 -17.75
N ALA A 132 3.60 4.56 -18.56
CA ALA A 132 3.02 4.40 -19.89
C ALA A 132 3.91 3.58 -20.82
N ARG A 133 5.20 3.92 -20.91
CA ARG A 133 6.18 3.23 -21.77
C ARG A 133 6.28 1.72 -21.50
N THR A 134 5.96 1.30 -20.27
CA THR A 134 6.13 -0.10 -19.83
C THR A 134 4.81 -0.76 -19.44
N ALA A 135 3.66 -0.14 -19.70
CA ALA A 135 2.34 -0.66 -19.30
C ALA A 135 2.00 -2.01 -19.95
N ARG A 136 2.53 -2.28 -21.15
CA ARG A 136 2.36 -3.56 -21.86
C ARG A 136 3.24 -4.70 -21.35
N THR A 137 4.31 -4.40 -20.62
CA THR A 137 5.29 -5.40 -20.15
C THR A 137 5.26 -5.61 -18.64
N VAL A 138 4.84 -4.60 -17.88
CA VAL A 138 4.61 -4.70 -16.44
C VAL A 138 3.16 -4.26 -16.19
N PRO A 139 2.35 -5.01 -15.44
CA PRO A 139 0.95 -4.64 -15.22
C PRO A 139 0.81 -3.24 -14.61
N LEU A 140 -0.08 -2.44 -15.17
CA LEU A 140 -0.42 -1.10 -14.72
C LEU A 140 -1.93 -0.98 -14.59
N TRP A 141 -2.42 -0.68 -13.40
CA TRP A 141 -3.83 -0.44 -13.09
C TRP A 141 -4.02 1.01 -12.66
N LEU A 142 -4.99 1.68 -13.29
CA LEU A 142 -5.32 3.07 -13.01
C LEU A 142 -6.72 3.14 -12.41
N LEU A 143 -6.80 3.47 -11.13
CA LEU A 143 -8.07 3.72 -10.45
C LEU A 143 -8.43 5.19 -10.67
N HIS A 144 -9.50 5.43 -11.41
CA HIS A 144 -9.91 6.77 -11.82
C HIS A 144 -11.32 7.12 -11.38
N GLY A 145 -11.63 8.41 -11.37
CA GLY A 145 -12.98 8.87 -11.04
C GLY A 145 -13.98 8.34 -12.06
N ASP A 146 -15.18 8.01 -11.60
CA ASP A 146 -16.34 7.66 -12.43
C ASP A 146 -16.64 8.65 -13.57
N ARG A 147 -16.25 9.93 -13.39
CA ARG A 147 -16.40 11.01 -14.38
C ARG A 147 -15.10 11.42 -15.07
N ALA A 148 -14.10 10.54 -15.12
CA ALA A 148 -12.87 10.82 -15.88
C ALA A 148 -13.17 10.97 -17.38
N ASP A 149 -12.39 11.80 -18.07
CA ASP A 149 -12.51 12.03 -19.51
C ASP A 149 -12.36 10.71 -20.29
N PRO A 150 -13.39 10.26 -21.04
CA PRO A 150 -13.34 9.03 -21.81
C PRO A 150 -12.16 8.96 -22.78
N ALA A 151 -11.72 10.09 -23.35
CA ALA A 151 -10.56 10.12 -24.26
C ALA A 151 -9.26 9.78 -23.51
N ARG A 152 -9.10 10.25 -22.27
CA ARG A 152 -7.95 9.89 -21.44
C ARG A 152 -7.98 8.43 -21.01
N VAL A 153 -9.16 7.92 -20.66
CA VAL A 153 -9.34 6.49 -20.34
C VAL A 153 -8.92 5.64 -21.52
N ALA A 154 -9.42 5.96 -22.72
CA ALA A 154 -9.08 5.25 -23.96
C ALA A 154 -7.57 5.30 -24.27
N ALA A 155 -6.94 6.47 -24.14
CA ALA A 155 -5.49 6.61 -24.39
C ALA A 155 -4.65 5.75 -23.43
N TRP A 156 -5.05 5.63 -22.16
CA TRP A 156 -4.37 4.76 -21.19
C TRP A 156 -4.62 3.28 -21.44
N GLN A 157 -5.82 2.91 -21.86
CA GLN A 157 -6.12 1.54 -22.30
C GLN A 157 -5.29 1.17 -23.54
N GLU A 158 -5.15 2.09 -24.50
CA GLU A 158 -4.29 1.94 -25.68
C GLU A 158 -2.80 1.85 -25.28
N ALA A 159 -2.36 2.56 -24.24
CA ALA A 159 -1.02 2.39 -23.70
C ALA A 159 -0.82 1.00 -23.04
N GLY A 160 -1.89 0.26 -22.73
CA GLY A 160 -1.87 -1.07 -22.15
C GLY A 160 -2.22 -1.12 -20.66
N ALA A 161 -2.73 -0.03 -20.09
CA ALA A 161 -3.18 0.00 -18.70
C ALA A 161 -4.60 -0.58 -18.55
N LEU A 162 -4.85 -1.22 -17.40
CA LEU A 162 -6.21 -1.54 -16.96
C LEU A 162 -6.79 -0.33 -16.24
N CYS A 163 -7.80 0.31 -16.82
CA CYS A 163 -8.51 1.43 -16.21
C CYS A 163 -9.74 0.94 -15.43
N LEU A 164 -9.80 1.28 -14.15
CA LEU A 164 -10.86 0.86 -13.22
C LEU A 164 -11.57 2.09 -12.65
N PRO A 165 -12.87 2.30 -12.92
CA PRO A 165 -13.62 3.42 -12.36
C PRO A 165 -13.89 3.20 -10.87
N VAL A 166 -13.76 4.27 -10.08
CA VAL A 166 -14.02 4.32 -8.65
C VAL A 166 -14.76 5.64 -8.34
N PRO A 167 -15.77 5.63 -7.47
CA PRO A 167 -16.45 6.85 -7.03
C PRO A 167 -15.49 7.88 -6.45
N VAL A 168 -15.87 9.15 -6.58
CA VAL A 168 -15.12 10.28 -6.01
C VAL A 168 -15.84 10.79 -4.76
N ARG A 169 -15.14 10.80 -3.62
CA ARG A 169 -15.63 11.35 -2.35
C ARG A 169 -14.75 12.51 -1.92
N HIS A 170 -15.37 13.64 -1.55
CA HIS A 170 -14.67 14.89 -1.18
C HIS A 170 -13.61 15.33 -2.20
N GLY A 171 -13.89 15.13 -3.50
CA GLY A 171 -13.00 15.53 -4.58
C GLY A 171 -11.77 14.64 -4.78
N ALA A 172 -11.66 13.49 -4.11
CA ALA A 172 -10.62 12.48 -4.34
C ALA A 172 -11.24 11.10 -4.61
N ILE A 173 -10.45 10.15 -5.11
CA ILE A 173 -10.88 8.75 -5.22
C ILE A 173 -11.29 8.24 -3.84
N ASP A 174 -12.45 7.59 -3.75
CA ASP A 174 -12.90 6.94 -2.52
C ASP A 174 -11.95 5.77 -2.18
N PRO A 175 -11.17 5.86 -1.10
CA PRO A 175 -10.16 4.85 -0.79
C PRO A 175 -10.78 3.53 -0.32
N MET A 176 -11.97 3.54 0.28
CA MET A 176 -12.66 2.32 0.71
C MET A 176 -13.05 1.48 -0.52
N VAL A 177 -13.74 2.12 -1.47
CA VAL A 177 -14.16 1.47 -2.72
C VAL A 177 -12.95 1.10 -3.57
N ALA A 178 -11.89 1.92 -3.58
CA ALA A 178 -10.64 1.56 -4.24
C ALA A 178 -10.06 0.24 -3.71
N MET A 179 -10.05 0.03 -2.39
CA MET A 179 -9.54 -1.21 -1.82
C MET A 179 -10.43 -2.42 -2.12
N GLU A 180 -11.76 -2.25 -2.14
CA GLU A 180 -12.70 -3.29 -2.57
C GLU A 180 -12.48 -3.68 -4.04
N VAL A 181 -12.34 -2.70 -4.93
CA VAL A 181 -12.03 -2.93 -6.35
C VAL A 181 -10.75 -3.74 -6.51
N LEU A 182 -9.68 -3.39 -5.78
CA LEU A 182 -8.42 -4.14 -5.80
C LEU A 182 -8.59 -5.57 -5.25
N GLY A 183 -9.39 -5.76 -4.20
CA GLY A 183 -9.71 -7.07 -3.63
C GLY A 183 -10.48 -7.97 -4.61
N ASN A 184 -11.44 -7.40 -5.33
CA ASN A 184 -12.21 -8.07 -6.38
C ASN A 184 -11.35 -8.48 -7.58
N GLN A 185 -10.27 -7.74 -7.85
CA GLN A 185 -9.22 -8.13 -8.81
C GLN A 185 -8.19 -9.12 -8.23
N SER A 186 -8.54 -9.77 -7.10
CA SER A 186 -7.74 -10.80 -6.44
C SER A 186 -6.41 -10.36 -5.86
N LEU A 187 -6.16 -9.06 -5.68
CA LEU A 187 -5.01 -8.62 -4.91
C LEU A 187 -5.21 -8.94 -3.44
N THR A 188 -4.19 -9.53 -2.81
CA THR A 188 -4.21 -9.89 -1.39
C THR A 188 -3.38 -8.93 -0.55
N ARG A 189 -2.27 -8.41 -1.09
CA ARG A 189 -1.38 -7.47 -0.40
C ARG A 189 -1.07 -6.25 -1.27
N VAL A 190 -1.29 -5.05 -0.74
CA VAL A 190 -0.98 -3.78 -1.41
C VAL A 190 0.08 -3.02 -0.61
N PHE A 191 1.17 -2.66 -1.27
CA PHE A 191 2.22 -1.81 -0.73
C PHE A 191 2.01 -0.36 -1.18
N CYS A 192 1.54 0.50 -0.29
CA CYS A 192 1.38 1.92 -0.57
C CYS A 192 2.67 2.67 -0.23
N GLU A 193 3.25 3.33 -1.24
CA GLU A 193 4.38 4.27 -1.08
C GLU A 193 4.02 5.66 -1.62
N GLY A 194 2.72 5.93 -1.79
CA GLY A 194 2.20 7.20 -2.28
C GLY A 194 2.43 8.36 -1.32
N GLY A 195 2.41 9.58 -1.86
CA GLY A 195 2.63 10.81 -1.10
C GLY A 195 1.63 11.05 0.05
N GLY A 196 1.94 12.05 0.88
CA GLY A 196 1.26 12.29 2.16
C GLY A 196 -0.26 12.41 2.12
N SER A 197 -0.86 12.87 1.00
CA SER A 197 -2.32 12.94 0.85
C SER A 197 -2.98 11.56 0.74
N LEU A 198 -2.40 10.63 -0.03
CA LEU A 198 -2.92 9.26 -0.12
C LEU A 198 -2.71 8.53 1.21
N ALA A 199 -1.52 8.70 1.80
CA ALA A 199 -1.20 8.13 3.11
C ALA A 199 -2.19 8.59 4.19
N ALA A 200 -2.47 9.90 4.27
CA ALA A 200 -3.45 10.46 5.20
C ALA A 200 -4.87 9.93 4.96
N SER A 201 -5.30 9.83 3.70
CA SER A 201 -6.62 9.30 3.33
C SER A 201 -6.79 7.84 3.78
N LEU A 202 -5.81 6.98 3.52
CA LEU A 202 -5.84 5.58 3.97
C LEU A 202 -5.81 5.46 5.50
N MET A 203 -5.06 6.32 6.18
CA MET A 203 -4.97 6.32 7.64
C MET A 203 -6.27 6.77 8.30
N ALA A 204 -6.89 7.84 7.80
CA ALA A 204 -8.14 8.39 8.31
C ALA A 204 -9.31 7.40 8.17
N GLU A 205 -9.31 6.62 7.10
CA GLU A 205 -10.36 5.61 6.81
C GLU A 205 -10.08 4.25 7.45
N GLY A 206 -9.03 4.12 8.27
CA GLY A 206 -8.72 2.87 8.95
C GLY A 206 -8.24 1.74 8.03
N LEU A 207 -7.74 2.08 6.83
CA LEU A 207 -7.38 1.11 5.79
C LEU A 207 -5.96 0.55 5.91
N VAL A 208 -5.08 1.20 6.66
CA VAL A 208 -3.67 0.76 6.82
C VAL A 208 -3.56 -0.36 7.86
N ASP A 209 -3.21 -1.58 7.47
CA ASP A 209 -3.05 -2.69 8.42
C ASP A 209 -1.63 -2.73 9.02
N GLU A 210 -0.62 -2.37 8.22
CA GLU A 210 0.79 -2.32 8.61
C GLU A 210 1.44 -0.99 8.22
N LEU A 211 2.25 -0.42 9.12
CA LEU A 211 3.13 0.71 8.84
C LEU A 211 4.57 0.24 8.79
N VAL A 212 5.29 0.64 7.73
CA VAL A 212 6.74 0.48 7.61
C VAL A 212 7.37 1.85 7.46
N GLY A 213 8.07 2.32 8.48
CA GLY A 213 8.78 3.58 8.42
C GLY A 213 10.27 3.41 8.22
N PHE A 214 10.85 4.31 7.45
CA PHE A 214 12.28 4.53 7.33
C PHE A 214 12.59 5.97 7.76
N THR A 215 13.46 6.14 8.73
CA THR A 215 13.85 7.46 9.25
C THR A 215 15.33 7.70 9.01
N ALA A 216 15.65 8.77 8.28
CA ALA A 216 17.03 9.19 8.00
C ALA A 216 17.54 10.19 9.04
N GLY A 217 18.86 10.20 9.25
CA GLY A 217 19.57 11.10 10.16
C GLY A 217 19.71 12.55 9.65
N LEU A 218 18.63 13.16 9.16
CA LEU A 218 18.58 14.56 8.71
C LEU A 218 17.28 15.23 9.19
N ALA A 219 17.25 16.56 9.21
CA ALA A 219 16.05 17.35 9.53
C ALA A 219 15.76 18.38 8.43
N LEU A 220 14.47 18.61 8.12
CA LEU A 220 14.05 19.52 7.05
C LEU A 220 13.27 20.75 7.52
N GLY A 221 12.82 20.76 8.78
CA GLY A 221 12.09 21.88 9.35
C GLY A 221 10.59 21.86 9.03
N ALA A 222 9.89 22.88 9.53
CA ALA A 222 8.43 22.95 9.46
C ALA A 222 7.90 23.12 8.03
N GLU A 223 8.68 23.81 7.19
CA GLU A 223 8.41 24.09 5.79
C GLU A 223 8.56 22.84 4.91
N GLY A 224 9.25 21.81 5.40
CA GLY A 224 9.32 20.51 4.77
C GLY A 224 7.92 19.89 4.63
N ARG A 225 7.70 19.17 3.52
CA ARG A 225 6.41 18.51 3.27
C ARG A 225 6.21 17.38 4.28
N PRO A 226 5.11 17.34 5.05
CA PRO A 226 4.90 16.32 6.06
C PRO A 226 4.63 14.95 5.44
N SER A 227 4.99 13.88 6.17
CA SER A 227 4.78 12.49 5.75
C SER A 227 3.31 12.09 5.64
N LEU A 228 2.46 12.71 6.45
CA LEU A 228 1.00 12.62 6.37
C LEU A 228 0.45 14.03 6.13
N ALA A 229 -0.43 14.16 5.15
CA ALA A 229 -1.23 15.37 5.00
C ALA A 229 -2.26 15.49 6.15
N ALA A 230 -3.03 16.58 6.14
CA ALA A 230 -4.07 16.80 7.14
C ALA A 230 -5.06 15.63 7.20
N MET A 231 -5.25 15.08 8.41
CA MET A 231 -6.22 14.01 8.71
C MET A 231 -7.43 14.50 9.50
N GLY A 232 -7.40 15.72 10.04
CA GLY A 232 -8.50 16.28 10.83
C GLY A 232 -8.66 15.67 12.24
N VAL A 233 -7.61 15.05 12.79
CA VAL A 233 -7.63 14.51 14.17
C VAL A 233 -7.69 15.67 15.17
N GLY A 234 -8.82 15.80 15.87
CA GLY A 234 -9.07 16.88 16.83
C GLY A 234 -8.72 16.50 18.26
N ALA A 235 -8.81 15.21 18.60
CA ALA A 235 -8.47 14.68 19.90
C ALA A 235 -7.51 13.48 19.80
N LEU A 236 -6.62 13.34 20.79
CA LEU A 236 -5.63 12.25 20.83
C LEU A 236 -6.27 10.85 20.87
N ALA A 237 -7.50 10.73 21.38
CA ALA A 237 -8.27 9.49 21.38
C ALA A 237 -8.70 9.05 19.98
N GLU A 238 -8.84 9.98 19.03
CA GLU A 238 -9.25 9.72 17.64
C GLU A 238 -8.05 9.30 16.77
N ALA A 239 -6.82 9.47 17.28
CA ALA A 239 -5.61 9.15 16.53
C ALA A 239 -5.49 7.63 16.31
N PRO A 240 -5.28 7.15 15.06
CA PRO A 240 -5.05 5.75 14.77
C PRO A 240 -3.90 5.16 15.59
N ARG A 241 -4.10 3.96 16.15
CA ARG A 241 -3.14 3.30 17.05
C ARG A 241 -2.50 2.08 16.40
N PHE A 242 -1.20 1.94 16.64
CA PHE A 242 -0.39 0.85 16.13
C PHE A 242 0.56 0.35 17.24
N ARG A 243 0.85 -0.95 17.20
CA ARG A 243 1.80 -1.62 18.09
C ARG A 243 3.12 -1.85 17.36
N LEU A 244 4.22 -1.46 18.00
CA LEU A 244 5.57 -1.72 17.49
C LEU A 244 5.83 -3.23 17.46
N VAL A 245 6.32 -3.73 16.33
CA VAL A 245 6.69 -5.15 16.18
C VAL A 245 8.14 -5.37 15.77
N GLU A 246 8.81 -4.37 15.20
CA GLU A 246 10.20 -4.47 14.79
C GLU A 246 10.88 -3.10 14.78
N THR A 247 12.15 -3.05 15.16
CA THR A 247 13.04 -1.89 14.97
C THR A 247 14.44 -2.38 14.62
N LEU A 248 15.00 -1.84 13.55
CA LEU A 248 16.30 -2.25 13.01
C LEU A 248 17.07 -1.04 12.48
N ALA A 249 18.39 -1.06 12.62
CA ALA A 249 19.27 -0.19 11.84
C ALA A 249 19.43 -0.77 10.43
N VAL A 250 19.33 0.10 9.41
CA VAL A 250 19.49 -0.27 7.99
C VAL A 250 20.42 0.73 7.33
N GLY A 251 21.72 0.40 7.28
CA GLY A 251 22.74 1.36 6.88
C GLY A 251 22.77 2.55 7.85
N GLY A 252 22.63 3.77 7.31
CA GLY A 252 22.53 5.01 8.10
C GLY A 252 21.10 5.39 8.53
N ASP A 253 20.11 4.57 8.24
CA ASP A 253 18.70 4.84 8.54
C ASP A 253 18.14 3.90 9.63
N ALA A 254 17.01 4.28 10.22
CA ALA A 254 16.22 3.39 11.09
C ALA A 254 15.01 2.84 10.33
N LEU A 255 14.78 1.53 10.41
CA LEU A 255 13.54 0.87 9.99
C LEU A 255 12.72 0.54 11.23
N HIS A 256 11.41 0.81 11.18
CA HIS A 256 10.48 0.36 12.20
C HIS A 256 9.16 -0.11 11.59
N ARG A 257 8.62 -1.21 12.11
CA ARG A 257 7.35 -1.78 11.66
C ARG A 257 6.32 -1.82 12.76
N TRP A 258 5.09 -1.49 12.38
CA TRP A 258 3.98 -1.41 13.31
C TRP A 258 2.76 -2.09 12.71
N LEU A 259 2.03 -2.83 13.54
CA LEU A 259 0.74 -3.42 13.17
C LEU A 259 -0.38 -2.60 13.78
N ARG A 260 -1.50 -2.44 13.08
CA ARG A 260 -2.69 -1.80 13.63
C ARG A 260 -3.07 -2.46 14.94
N ALA A 261 -3.27 -1.65 15.99
CA ALA A 261 -3.76 -2.16 17.26
C ALA A 261 -5.20 -2.65 17.07
N GLU A 262 -5.50 -3.86 17.52
CA GLU A 262 -6.90 -4.30 17.63
C GLU A 262 -7.61 -3.40 18.63
N VAL A 263 -8.81 -2.95 18.29
CA VAL A 263 -9.65 -2.25 19.26
C VAL A 263 -10.02 -3.30 20.30
N ALA A 264 -9.60 -3.09 21.56
CA ALA A 264 -10.05 -3.92 22.65
C ALA A 264 -11.59 -3.83 22.69
N SER A 265 -12.25 -4.95 22.42
CA SER A 265 -13.71 -5.11 22.56
C SER A 265 -14.14 -5.04 24.00
#